data_AF-A0A369RML7-F1
#
_entry.id   AF-A0A369RML7-F1
#
_cell.length_a   1.000
_cell.length_b   1.000
_cell.length_c   1.000
_cell.angle_alpha   90.00
_cell.angle_beta   90.00
_cell.angle_gamma   90.00
#
_symmetry.space_group_name_H-M   'P 1'
#
loop_
_entity.id
_entity.type
_entity.pdbx_description
1 polymer ?
#
loop_
_entity_poly.entity_id
_entity_poly.type
_entity_poly.pdbx_seq_one_letter_code
_entity_poly.pdbx_strand_id
1 'polypeptide(L)'
;MQSTLLLLLLSVLLTNVNAGCNVSFYGPSSIAESPHYPDMYDVGNCYYFIKVPLGKALALFWLHFNVGTSKEDNQCRGDSVTVYDGTMFSPLRRWTFCGNEEVRNLTSTSNMMTLWFKSNSTQQYDGFQVQYDSFDVPCVTQTYQGNLGIIKSPHFPQPFPVPSCSIYRIQVPAGRVIKLTWNKF
;
A
#
# COMPACT_ATOMS: atom_id res chain seq x y z
N MET A 1 26.53 -39.86 -11.41
CA MET A 1 27.21 -38.72 -10.76
C MET A 1 26.94 -37.46 -11.59
N GLN A 2 25.82 -36.79 -11.31
CA GLN A 2 25.51 -35.44 -11.81
C GLN A 2 24.33 -34.94 -10.98
N SER A 3 24.62 -34.32 -9.83
CA SER A 3 23.63 -33.57 -9.04
C SER A 3 24.34 -32.60 -8.11
N THR A 4 25.04 -31.64 -8.71
CA THR A 4 25.68 -30.55 -7.93
C THR A 4 25.63 -29.20 -8.63
N LEU A 5 24.84 -29.06 -9.71
CA LEU A 5 24.81 -27.83 -10.51
C LEU A 5 23.54 -26.98 -10.33
N LEU A 6 22.52 -27.43 -9.57
CA LEU A 6 21.26 -26.70 -9.41
C LEU A 6 21.20 -25.82 -8.14
N LEU A 7 22.21 -25.88 -7.26
CA LEU A 7 22.27 -25.12 -6.01
C LEU A 7 23.12 -23.83 -6.10
N LEU A 8 23.83 -23.61 -7.21
CA LEU A 8 24.70 -22.43 -7.41
C LEU A 8 23.99 -21.20 -7.99
N LEU A 9 22.69 -21.28 -8.27
CA LEU A 9 21.89 -20.15 -8.76
C LEU A 9 21.11 -19.41 -7.66
N LEU A 10 21.18 -19.85 -6.39
CA LEU A 10 20.47 -19.20 -5.28
C LEU A 10 21.34 -18.29 -4.41
N SER A 11 22.62 -18.09 -4.75
CA SER A 11 23.56 -17.30 -3.94
C SER A 11 24.20 -16.13 -4.69
N VAL A 12 23.43 -15.43 -5.54
CA VAL A 12 23.70 -14.00 -5.78
C VAL A 12 23.01 -13.24 -4.65
N LEU A 13 23.62 -13.33 -3.46
CA LEU A 13 23.23 -12.55 -2.31
C LEU A 13 23.54 -11.07 -2.58
N LEU A 14 22.51 -10.26 -2.39
CA LEU A 14 22.59 -8.88 -1.94
C LEU A 14 23.43 -7.97 -2.84
N THR A 15 22.92 -7.69 -4.05
CA THR A 15 23.30 -6.43 -4.71
C THR A 15 22.82 -5.31 -3.81
N ASN A 16 23.77 -4.74 -3.06
CA ASN A 16 23.73 -3.47 -2.35
C ASN A 16 22.50 -2.64 -2.74
N VAL A 17 21.35 -2.87 -2.07
CA VAL A 17 20.19 -2.03 -2.27
C VAL A 17 20.53 -0.83 -1.41
N ASN A 18 21.21 0.15 -2.02
CA ASN A 18 21.12 1.51 -1.51
C ASN A 18 19.63 1.72 -1.22
N ALA A 19 19.24 1.80 0.05
CA ALA A 19 17.86 1.66 0.51
C ALA A 19 16.97 2.62 -0.29
N GLY A 20 16.42 2.09 -1.37
CA GLY A 20 15.99 2.89 -2.49
C GLY A 20 14.60 3.37 -2.20
N CYS A 21 14.32 4.63 -2.52
CA CYS A 21 12.94 5.05 -2.61
C CYS A 21 12.41 4.92 -4.03
N ASN A 22 11.08 4.94 -4.19
CA ASN A 22 10.36 4.58 -5.42
C ASN A 22 10.34 3.07 -5.67
N VAL A 23 10.04 2.32 -4.61
CA VAL A 23 10.04 0.85 -4.59
C VAL A 23 8.61 0.32 -4.57
N SER A 24 8.41 -0.85 -5.20
CA SER A 24 7.15 -1.59 -5.13
C SER A 24 7.34 -2.90 -4.37
N PHE A 25 6.48 -3.16 -3.39
CA PHE A 25 6.45 -4.37 -2.60
C PHE A 25 5.25 -5.23 -2.97
N TYR A 26 5.52 -6.51 -3.22
CA TYR A 26 4.50 -7.51 -3.59
C TYR A 26 4.44 -8.70 -2.63
N GLY A 27 5.39 -8.78 -1.68
CA GLY A 27 5.47 -9.84 -0.69
C GLY A 27 4.42 -9.70 0.42
N PRO A 28 4.17 -10.77 1.19
CA PRO A 28 3.19 -10.76 2.27
C PRO A 28 3.58 -9.86 3.46
N SER A 29 4.88 -9.57 3.61
CA SER A 29 5.42 -8.61 4.55
C SER A 29 6.73 -8.04 4.01
N SER A 30 7.09 -6.84 4.45
CA SER A 30 8.40 -6.22 4.21
C SER A 30 8.57 -5.03 5.15
N ILE A 31 9.79 -4.53 5.19
CA ILE A 31 10.12 -3.25 5.82
C ILE A 31 10.36 -2.22 4.71
N ALA A 32 9.89 -1.00 4.93
CA ALA A 32 10.21 0.19 4.15
C ALA A 32 10.91 1.21 5.06
N GLU A 33 11.93 1.84 4.53
CA GLU A 33 12.80 2.75 5.27
C GLU A 33 12.95 4.05 4.49
N SER A 34 13.10 5.18 5.21
CA SER A 34 13.56 6.42 4.58
C SER A 34 14.92 6.20 3.90
N PRO A 35 15.24 6.96 2.84
CA PRO A 35 16.58 6.92 2.24
C PRO A 35 17.66 7.09 3.29
N HIS A 36 18.71 6.28 3.20
CA HIS A 36 19.87 6.27 4.10
C HIS A 36 19.62 5.89 5.56
N TYR A 37 18.40 5.49 5.95
CA TYR A 37 18.15 4.98 7.31
C TYR A 37 19.19 3.92 7.73
N PRO A 38 19.78 3.99 8.94
CA PRO A 38 19.46 4.89 10.05
C PRO A 38 20.19 6.25 10.03
N ASP A 39 20.95 6.55 8.97
CA ASP A 39 21.53 7.87 8.77
C ASP A 39 20.47 8.89 8.33
N MET A 40 20.86 10.17 8.31
CA MET A 40 19.97 11.25 7.91
C MET A 40 19.55 11.14 6.45
N TYR A 41 18.25 11.26 6.19
CA TYR A 41 17.71 11.26 4.83
C TYR A 41 18.11 12.51 4.04
N ASP A 42 18.08 12.44 2.70
CA ASP A 42 18.27 13.60 1.82
C ASP A 42 16.96 14.34 1.50
N VAL A 43 17.09 15.56 0.97
CA VAL A 43 15.96 16.30 0.36
C VAL A 43 15.46 15.55 -0.87
N GLY A 44 14.16 15.29 -0.95
CA GLY A 44 13.60 14.55 -2.07
C GLY A 44 12.16 14.06 -1.86
N ASN A 45 11.66 13.38 -2.90
CA ASN A 45 10.37 12.69 -2.87
C ASN A 45 10.59 11.20 -3.09
N CYS A 46 9.94 10.41 -2.25
CA CYS A 46 10.19 9.00 -2.14
C CYS A 46 8.86 8.26 -1.99
N TYR A 47 8.58 7.35 -2.90
CA TYR A 47 7.32 6.60 -2.94
C TYR A 47 7.53 5.12 -2.63
N TYR A 48 6.59 4.51 -1.91
CA TYR A 48 6.58 3.09 -1.62
C TYR A 48 5.20 2.54 -1.95
N PHE A 49 5.13 1.65 -2.94
CA PHE A 49 3.88 1.09 -3.43
C PHE A 49 3.73 -0.33 -2.90
N ILE A 50 2.76 -0.58 -2.03
CA ILE A 50 2.54 -1.89 -1.44
C ILE A 50 1.29 -2.50 -2.09
N LYS A 51 1.43 -3.66 -2.72
CA LYS A 51 0.32 -4.39 -3.34
C LYS A 51 0.44 -5.87 -3.04
N VAL A 52 -0.50 -6.41 -2.28
CA VAL A 52 -0.60 -7.85 -1.98
C VAL A 52 -1.69 -8.51 -2.84
N PRO A 53 -1.76 -9.85 -2.91
CA PRO A 53 -2.82 -10.54 -3.63
C PRO A 53 -4.23 -10.12 -3.20
N LEU A 54 -5.21 -10.26 -4.11
CA LEU A 54 -6.62 -10.07 -3.77
C LEU A 54 -7.04 -11.04 -2.66
N GLY A 55 -7.92 -10.58 -1.77
CA GLY A 55 -8.30 -11.33 -0.57
C GLY A 55 -7.37 -11.16 0.61
N LYS A 56 -6.47 -10.17 0.54
CA LYS A 56 -5.69 -9.72 1.67
C LYS A 56 -5.86 -8.22 1.89
N ALA A 57 -5.62 -7.79 3.12
CA ALA A 57 -5.42 -6.39 3.50
C ALA A 57 -4.07 -6.26 4.21
N LEU A 58 -3.68 -5.02 4.53
CA LEU A 58 -2.38 -4.64 5.06
C LEU A 58 -2.54 -4.04 6.45
N ALA A 59 -1.73 -4.48 7.39
CA ALA A 59 -1.49 -3.82 8.66
C ALA A 59 -0.09 -3.21 8.62
N LEU A 60 0.05 -1.96 9.07
CA LEU A 60 1.27 -1.17 8.98
C LEU A 60 1.67 -0.71 10.38
N PHE A 61 2.93 -0.97 10.74
CA PHE A 61 3.50 -0.79 12.07
C PHE A 61 4.77 0.05 11.98
N TRP A 62 4.82 1.14 12.74
CA TRP A 62 6.02 1.98 12.80
C TRP A 62 7.01 1.39 13.79
N LEU A 63 8.21 1.07 13.30
CA LEU A 63 9.31 0.56 14.13
C LEU A 63 10.18 1.71 14.62
N HIS A 64 10.34 2.74 13.79
CA HIS A 64 11.03 3.99 14.12
C HIS A 64 10.38 5.17 13.38
N PHE A 65 10.33 6.34 14.01
CA PHE A 65 9.83 7.55 13.38
C PHE A 65 10.42 8.82 14.00
N ASN A 66 11.17 9.57 13.19
CA ASN A 66 11.68 10.90 13.49
C ASN A 66 11.85 11.67 12.17
N VAL A 67 10.82 12.39 11.76
CA VAL A 67 10.74 13.06 10.46
C VAL A 67 10.19 14.47 10.64
N GLY A 68 11.02 15.50 10.52
CA GLY A 68 10.61 16.91 10.48
C GLY A 68 9.82 17.40 11.70
N THR A 69 10.33 18.35 12.47
CA THR A 69 9.66 18.81 13.71
C THR A 69 8.68 19.97 13.52
N SER A 70 8.50 20.48 12.30
CA SER A 70 7.62 21.63 12.02
C SER A 70 6.14 21.25 11.94
N LYS A 71 5.53 21.08 13.12
CA LYS A 71 4.07 21.01 13.30
C LYS A 71 3.53 22.44 13.52
N GLU A 72 2.85 23.00 12.52
CA GLU A 72 2.07 24.23 12.68
C GLU A 72 0.59 23.90 12.48
N ASP A 73 -0.28 24.30 13.41
CA ASP A 73 -1.73 23.98 13.38
C ASP A 73 -2.04 22.47 13.26
N ASN A 74 -1.24 21.62 13.91
CA ASN A 74 -1.29 20.15 13.79
C ASN A 74 -1.07 19.61 12.36
N GLN A 75 -0.44 20.40 11.49
CA GLN A 75 -0.11 20.02 10.11
C GLN A 75 1.40 19.99 9.91
N CYS A 76 1.85 18.99 9.15
CA CYS A 76 3.25 18.84 8.76
C CYS A 76 3.53 19.79 7.59
N ARG A 77 4.21 20.92 7.86
CA ARG A 77 4.54 21.92 6.83
C ARG A 77 5.90 21.65 6.17
N GLY A 78 6.81 20.97 6.86
CA GLY A 78 8.11 20.55 6.33
C GLY A 78 8.12 19.10 5.84
N ASP A 79 9.09 18.35 6.35
CA ASP A 79 9.27 16.95 6.00
C ASP A 79 8.13 16.10 6.58
N SER A 80 7.63 15.14 5.81
CA SER A 80 6.48 14.33 6.21
C SER A 80 6.41 13.00 5.49
N VAL A 81 5.74 12.04 6.14
CA VAL A 81 5.30 10.79 5.50
C VAL A 81 3.79 10.78 5.39
N THR A 82 3.28 10.66 4.17
CA THR A 82 1.86 10.52 3.87
C THR A 82 1.54 9.08 3.48
N VAL A 83 0.61 8.45 4.20
CA VAL A 83 0.09 7.11 3.91
C VAL A 83 -1.28 7.22 3.26
N TYR A 84 -1.44 6.59 2.10
CA TYR A 84 -2.66 6.48 1.33
C TYR A 84 -3.21 5.06 1.45
N ASP A 85 -4.46 4.94 1.87
CA ASP A 85 -5.19 3.67 1.85
C ASP A 85 -5.74 3.39 0.45
N GLY A 86 -5.06 2.51 -0.28
CA GLY A 86 -5.21 2.31 -1.72
C GLY A 86 -4.08 2.97 -2.53
N THR A 87 -4.45 3.61 -3.63
CA THR A 87 -3.51 4.33 -4.52
C THR A 87 -3.44 5.81 -4.18
N MET A 88 -2.35 6.47 -4.55
CA MET A 88 -2.23 7.92 -4.37
C MET A 88 -3.26 8.75 -5.17
N PHE A 89 -3.76 8.22 -6.29
CA PHE A 89 -4.69 8.93 -7.19
C PHE A 89 -6.16 8.82 -6.77
N SER A 90 -6.52 7.78 -6.02
CA SER A 90 -7.88 7.55 -5.52
C SER A 90 -7.83 6.85 -4.16
N PRO A 91 -7.33 7.54 -3.11
CA PRO A 91 -7.27 6.96 -1.78
C PRO A 91 -8.63 7.02 -1.10
N LEU A 92 -9.00 5.96 -0.36
CA LEU A 92 -10.17 6.01 0.51
C LEU A 92 -9.89 6.83 1.77
N ARG A 93 -8.67 6.77 2.28
CA ARG A 93 -8.20 7.48 3.47
C ARG A 93 -6.76 7.96 3.29
N ARG A 94 -6.40 9.05 3.97
CA ARG A 94 -5.06 9.63 3.96
C ARG A 94 -4.66 10.04 5.37
N TRP A 95 -3.40 9.78 5.72
CA TRP A 95 -2.79 10.22 6.97
C TRP A 95 -1.41 10.81 6.69
N THR A 96 -1.07 11.91 7.35
CA THR A 96 0.23 12.58 7.20
C THR A 96 0.87 12.70 8.57
N PHE A 97 2.14 12.30 8.66
CA PHE A 97 2.90 12.23 9.90
C PHE A 97 4.22 13.00 9.79
N CYS A 98 4.64 13.59 10.90
CA CYS A 98 5.91 14.27 11.12
C CYS A 98 6.14 14.42 12.64
N GLY A 99 7.34 14.83 13.04
CA GLY A 99 7.84 14.86 14.41
C GLY A 99 8.49 13.53 14.81
N ASN A 100 8.55 13.29 16.12
CA ASN A 100 9.19 12.14 16.76
C ASN A 100 8.26 11.45 17.78
N GLU A 101 6.96 11.70 17.68
CA GLU A 101 5.94 11.08 18.53
C GLU A 101 5.55 9.70 18.01
N GLU A 102 5.05 8.84 18.90
CA GLU A 102 4.54 7.51 18.53
C GLU A 102 3.47 7.61 17.44
N VAL A 103 3.77 7.04 16.28
CA VAL A 103 2.85 7.06 15.14
C VAL A 103 1.93 5.86 15.23
N ARG A 104 0.62 6.12 15.17
CA ARG A 104 -0.37 5.05 15.21
C ARG A 104 -0.20 4.04 14.07
N ASN A 105 -0.46 2.78 14.39
CA ASN A 105 -0.57 1.71 13.40
C ASN A 105 -1.79 1.90 12.50
N LEU A 106 -1.69 1.44 11.25
CA LEU A 106 -2.74 1.60 10.25
C LEU A 106 -3.18 0.26 9.69
N THR A 107 -4.45 0.18 9.29
CA THR A 107 -5.01 -0.99 8.60
C THR A 107 -5.67 -0.52 7.32
N SER A 108 -5.36 -1.16 6.19
CA SER A 108 -5.92 -0.80 4.89
C SER A 108 -7.37 -1.26 4.78
N THR A 109 -8.10 -0.66 3.84
CA THR A 109 -9.43 -1.14 3.42
C THR A 109 -9.34 -2.12 2.25
N SER A 110 -8.20 -2.16 1.56
CA SER A 110 -7.97 -2.97 0.35
C SER A 110 -6.60 -3.68 0.38
N ASN A 111 -6.25 -4.38 -0.69
CA ASN A 111 -4.95 -5.04 -0.86
C ASN A 111 -3.81 -4.08 -1.26
N MET A 112 -4.01 -2.78 -1.14
CA MET A 112 -3.07 -1.74 -1.56
C MET A 112 -2.89 -0.65 -0.50
N MET A 113 -1.66 -0.19 -0.36
CA MET A 113 -1.31 1.07 0.31
C MET A 113 -0.19 1.76 -0.46
N THR A 114 -0.11 3.08 -0.34
CA THR A 114 1.02 3.86 -0.88
C THR A 114 1.55 4.77 0.21
N LEU A 115 2.87 4.78 0.41
CA LEU A 115 3.54 5.75 1.27
C LEU A 115 4.25 6.77 0.38
N TRP A 116 4.18 8.03 0.75
CA TRP A 116 4.92 9.12 0.14
C TRP A 116 5.69 9.86 1.23
N PHE A 117 6.99 9.69 1.22
CA PHE A 117 7.91 10.49 2.01
C PHE A 117 8.35 11.71 1.20
N LYS A 118 8.19 12.89 1.80
CA LYS A 118 8.60 14.17 1.23
C LYS A 118 9.54 14.85 2.22
N SER A 119 10.74 15.19 1.79
CA SER A 119 11.64 16.10 2.50
C SER A 119 11.95 17.31 1.61
N ASN A 120 11.80 18.50 2.17
CA ASN A 120 12.08 19.78 1.50
C ASN A 120 12.81 20.78 2.40
N SER A 121 13.10 20.41 3.65
CA SER A 121 13.79 21.27 4.62
C SER A 121 15.30 21.03 4.62
N THR A 122 16.06 22.00 5.13
CA THR A 122 17.53 21.87 5.31
C THR A 122 17.91 21.14 6.59
N GLN A 123 16.93 20.78 7.44
CA GLN A 123 17.16 20.07 8.68
C GLN A 123 16.62 18.66 8.56
N GLN A 124 17.54 17.70 8.43
CA GLN A 124 17.20 16.29 8.33
C GLN A 124 17.35 15.57 9.66
N TYR A 125 16.70 14.42 9.74
CA TYR A 125 16.63 13.55 10.90
C TYR A 125 16.91 12.13 10.45
N ASP A 126 17.03 11.19 11.39
CA ASP A 126 17.26 9.77 11.13
C ASP A 126 16.05 9.04 10.52
N GLY A 127 14.93 9.73 10.27
CA GLY A 127 13.90 9.26 9.35
C GLY A 127 12.95 8.22 9.93
N PHE A 128 12.59 7.19 9.16
CA PHE A 128 11.62 6.19 9.59
C PHE A 128 11.97 4.78 9.15
N GLN A 129 11.47 3.82 9.92
CA GLN A 129 11.40 2.41 9.56
C GLN A 129 9.98 1.93 9.84
N VAL A 130 9.34 1.34 8.82
CA VAL A 130 7.95 0.89 8.89
C VAL A 130 7.82 -0.51 8.32
N GLN A 131 7.20 -1.39 9.08
CA GLN A 131 6.85 -2.74 8.66
C GLN A 131 5.41 -2.80 8.18
N TYR A 132 5.16 -3.61 7.16
CA TYR A 132 3.79 -4.04 6.85
C TYR A 132 3.68 -5.56 6.89
N ASP A 133 2.50 -6.03 7.28
CA ASP A 133 2.10 -7.42 7.21
C ASP A 133 0.72 -7.55 6.54
N SER A 134 0.57 -8.57 5.71
CA SER A 134 -0.70 -8.89 5.07
C SER A 134 -1.49 -9.93 5.86
N PHE A 135 -2.81 -9.78 5.89
CA PHE A 135 -3.72 -10.73 6.53
C PHE A 135 -4.91 -11.03 5.62
N ASP A 136 -5.51 -12.20 5.80
CA ASP A 136 -6.59 -12.67 4.93
C ASP A 136 -7.91 -11.94 5.21
N VAL A 137 -8.60 -11.60 4.12
CA VAL A 137 -9.91 -10.97 4.11
C VAL A 137 -10.83 -11.82 3.24
N PRO A 138 -11.96 -12.31 3.78
CA PRO A 138 -12.90 -13.12 3.01
C PRO A 138 -13.32 -12.44 1.70
N CYS A 139 -13.03 -13.07 0.57
CA CYS A 139 -13.48 -12.60 -0.74
C CYS A 139 -14.82 -13.19 -1.09
N VAL A 140 -15.79 -12.33 -1.40
CA VAL A 140 -17.06 -12.74 -1.97
C VAL A 140 -16.98 -12.60 -3.50
N THR A 141 -17.21 -13.70 -4.22
CA THR A 141 -17.33 -13.66 -5.68
C THR A 141 -18.80 -13.72 -6.08
N GLN A 142 -19.25 -12.76 -6.88
CA GLN A 142 -20.59 -12.77 -7.47
C GLN A 142 -20.46 -12.93 -8.99
N THR A 143 -21.16 -13.92 -9.54
CA THR A 143 -21.17 -14.18 -10.99
C THR A 143 -22.51 -13.78 -11.58
N TYR A 144 -22.45 -12.95 -12.62
CA TYR A 144 -23.60 -12.46 -13.36
C TYR A 144 -23.59 -13.10 -14.75
N GLN A 145 -24.69 -13.76 -15.08
CA GLN A 145 -24.91 -14.39 -16.38
C GLN A 145 -26.21 -13.84 -16.99
N GLY A 146 -26.26 -13.75 -18.31
CA GLY A 146 -27.44 -13.32 -19.04
C GLY A 146 -27.24 -12.00 -19.80
N ASN A 147 -28.33 -11.50 -20.37
CA ASN A 147 -28.30 -10.34 -21.26
C ASN A 147 -28.33 -8.99 -20.53
N LEU A 148 -28.83 -8.96 -19.29
CA LEU A 148 -28.98 -7.77 -18.46
C LEU A 148 -28.81 -8.16 -16.98
N GLY A 149 -28.28 -7.24 -16.17
CA GLY A 149 -28.12 -7.44 -14.73
C GLY A 149 -27.82 -6.12 -14.02
N ILE A 150 -28.07 -6.08 -12.72
CA ILE A 150 -27.75 -4.94 -11.85
C ILE A 150 -26.73 -5.42 -10.83
N ILE A 151 -25.55 -4.79 -10.83
CA ILE A 151 -24.49 -5.05 -9.84
C ILE A 151 -24.66 -4.05 -8.70
N LYS A 152 -24.62 -4.54 -7.47
CA LYS A 152 -24.62 -3.71 -6.26
C LYS A 152 -23.44 -4.10 -5.37
N SER A 153 -22.92 -3.14 -4.61
CA SER A 153 -21.98 -3.46 -3.53
C SER A 153 -22.67 -4.40 -2.52
N PRO A 154 -21.96 -5.38 -1.94
CA PRO A 154 -22.52 -6.17 -0.85
C PRO A 154 -23.04 -5.25 0.25
N HIS A 155 -24.16 -5.63 0.85
CA HIS A 155 -24.87 -4.86 1.87
C HIS A 155 -25.56 -3.57 1.41
N PHE A 156 -25.50 -3.18 0.13
CA PHE A 156 -26.25 -2.03 -0.37
C PHE A 156 -27.75 -2.12 0.03
N PRO A 157 -28.34 -1.07 0.65
CA PRO A 157 -27.86 0.31 0.74
C PRO A 157 -26.97 0.65 1.95
N GLN A 158 -26.64 -0.31 2.82
CA GLN A 158 -25.78 -0.07 3.98
C GLN A 158 -24.31 0.14 3.57
N PRO A 159 -23.50 0.79 4.43
CA PRO A 159 -22.07 0.97 4.17
C PRO A 159 -21.35 -0.36 3.94
N PHE A 160 -20.40 -0.34 3.02
CA PHE A 160 -19.59 -1.51 2.70
C PHE A 160 -18.61 -1.79 3.86
N PRO A 161 -18.53 -3.03 4.38
CA PRO A 161 -17.59 -3.36 5.44
C PRO A 161 -16.15 -3.17 4.95
N VAL A 162 -15.24 -2.77 5.83
CA VAL A 162 -13.82 -2.56 5.52
C VAL A 162 -12.92 -3.14 6.63
N PRO A 163 -11.82 -3.83 6.30
CA PRO A 163 -11.40 -4.25 4.96
C PRO A 163 -12.35 -5.28 4.35
N SER A 164 -12.40 -5.33 3.03
CA SER A 164 -13.29 -6.24 2.31
C SER A 164 -12.76 -6.58 0.92
N CYS A 165 -13.21 -7.72 0.40
CA CYS A 165 -12.87 -8.18 -0.93
C CYS A 165 -14.14 -8.63 -1.67
N SER A 166 -14.39 -8.04 -2.84
CA SER A 166 -15.49 -8.44 -3.73
C SER A 166 -14.99 -8.60 -5.14
N ILE A 167 -15.32 -9.72 -5.77
CA ILE A 167 -14.99 -10.01 -7.17
C ILE A 167 -16.30 -10.17 -7.94
N TYR A 168 -16.55 -9.29 -8.90
CA TYR A 168 -17.71 -9.39 -9.79
C TYR A 168 -17.27 -9.99 -11.13
N ARG A 169 -17.83 -11.14 -11.49
CA ARG A 169 -17.58 -11.81 -12.76
C ARG A 169 -18.81 -11.68 -13.64
N ILE A 170 -18.65 -11.05 -14.80
CA ILE A 170 -19.73 -10.92 -15.79
C ILE A 170 -19.39 -11.83 -16.96
N GLN A 171 -20.26 -12.80 -17.24
CA GLN A 171 -20.07 -13.78 -18.30
C GLN A 171 -21.14 -13.62 -19.37
N VAL A 172 -20.72 -13.42 -20.62
CA VAL A 172 -21.60 -13.30 -21.79
C VAL A 172 -21.20 -14.32 -22.86
N PRO A 173 -22.14 -14.81 -23.70
CA PRO A 173 -21.83 -15.70 -24.82
C PRO A 173 -20.81 -15.08 -25.79
N ALA A 174 -20.11 -15.94 -26.54
CA ALA A 174 -19.19 -15.51 -27.59
C ALA A 174 -19.90 -14.60 -28.61
N GLY A 175 -19.21 -13.54 -29.05
CA GLY A 175 -19.77 -12.54 -29.97
C GLY A 175 -20.62 -11.45 -29.32
N ARG A 176 -20.73 -11.43 -27.98
CA ARG A 176 -21.41 -10.36 -27.23
C ARG A 176 -20.39 -9.45 -26.54
N VAL A 177 -20.80 -8.21 -26.30
CA VAL A 177 -20.01 -7.19 -25.58
C VAL A 177 -20.72 -6.76 -24.31
N ILE A 178 -19.96 -6.42 -23.27
CA ILE A 178 -20.48 -5.93 -22.00
C ILE A 178 -20.57 -4.40 -22.06
N LYS A 179 -21.75 -3.85 -21.76
CA LYS A 179 -21.97 -2.42 -21.55
C LYS A 179 -22.32 -2.17 -20.10
N LEU A 180 -21.60 -1.26 -19.45
CA LEU A 180 -21.80 -0.88 -18.05
C LEU A 180 -22.34 0.55 -17.96
N THR A 181 -23.30 0.77 -17.07
CA THR A 181 -23.90 2.09 -16.78
C THR A 181 -24.08 2.25 -15.29
N TRP A 182 -23.63 3.37 -14.72
CA TRP A 182 -23.66 3.63 -13.28
C TRP A 182 -24.84 4.50 -12.88
N ASN A 183 -25.59 4.04 -11.88
CA ASN A 183 -26.73 4.77 -11.32
C ASN A 183 -26.36 5.55 -10.04
N LYS A 184 -25.41 5.01 -9.25
CA LYS A 184 -24.89 5.59 -8.00
C LYS A 184 -23.44 5.15 -7.81
N PHE A 185 -22.60 6.01 -7.22
CA PHE A 185 -21.22 5.74 -6.84
C PHE A 185 -20.98 6.27 -5.43
#